data_AF-A0A7X1I7N1-F1
#
_entry.id   AF-A0A7X1I7N1-F1
#
_cell.length_a   1.000
_cell.length_b   1.000
_cell.length_c   1.000
_cell.angle_alpha   90.00
_cell.angle_beta   90.00
_cell.angle_gamma   90.00
#
_symmetry.space_group_name_H-M   'P 1'
#
loop_
_entity.id
_entity.type
_entity.pdbx_description
1 polymer ?
#
loop_
_entity_poly.entity_id
_entity_poly.type
_entity_poly.pdbx_seq_one_letter_code
_entity_poly.pdbx_strand_id
1 'polypeptide(L)'
;MERKEARLRADQVADLAALRRHVSARRRNRSEIITDNTLIRVAVDLLMAHAHRLRGDTEEDLRRSVLPRSKGQTASTEADPRRRSPGVPE
;
A
#
# COMPACT_ATOMS: atom_id res chain seq x y z
N MET A 1 -11.82 -10.71 -19.51
CA MET A 1 -10.62 -10.37 -18.70
C MET A 1 -9.68 -11.56 -18.73
N GLU A 2 -8.39 -11.31 -18.71
CA GLU A 2 -7.35 -12.36 -18.62
C GLU A 2 -6.98 -12.62 -17.14
N ARG A 3 -6.63 -13.87 -16.81
CA ARG A 3 -6.27 -14.26 -15.44
C ARG A 3 -4.77 -14.05 -15.22
N LYS A 4 -4.43 -13.21 -14.24
CA LYS A 4 -3.07 -13.04 -13.73
C LYS A 4 -3.05 -13.28 -12.24
N GLU A 5 -2.10 -14.08 -11.77
CA GLU A 5 -1.91 -14.33 -10.34
C GLU A 5 -1.03 -13.24 -9.73
N ALA A 6 -1.46 -12.70 -8.58
CA ALA A 6 -0.72 -11.70 -7.83
C ALA A 6 -0.69 -12.10 -6.36
N ARG A 7 0.49 -12.03 -5.73
CA ARG A 7 0.63 -12.25 -4.29
C ARG A 7 0.45 -10.91 -3.59
N LEU A 8 -0.58 -10.82 -2.75
CA LEU A 8 -0.86 -9.65 -1.92
C LEU A 8 -0.48 -9.96 -0.47
N ARG A 9 -0.01 -8.95 0.24
CA ARG A 9 0.22 -9.02 1.68
C ARG A 9 -1.11 -9.10 2.43
N ALA A 10 -1.10 -9.65 3.63
CA ALA A 10 -2.32 -9.87 4.42
C ALA A 10 -3.06 -8.58 4.77
N ASP A 11 -2.31 -7.50 5.04
CA ASP A 11 -2.85 -6.15 5.26
C ASP A 11 -3.55 -5.63 4.00
N GLN A 12 -2.95 -5.78 2.81
CA GLN A 12 -3.56 -5.37 1.55
C GLN A 12 -4.88 -6.09 1.26
N VAL A 13 -4.97 -7.38 1.59
CA VAL A 13 -6.22 -8.16 1.43
C VAL A 13 -7.30 -7.66 2.40
N ALA A 14 -6.93 -7.40 3.66
CA ALA A 14 -7.86 -6.86 4.66
C ALA A 14 -8.36 -5.46 4.27
N ASP A 15 -7.46 -4.59 3.82
CA ASP A 15 -7.76 -3.22 3.39
C ASP A 15 -8.65 -3.20 2.14
N LEU A 16 -8.40 -4.06 1.16
CA LEU A 16 -9.27 -4.22 -0.01
C LEU A 16 -10.67 -4.65 0.39
N ALA A 17 -10.79 -5.63 1.29
CA ALA A 17 -12.09 -6.09 1.76
C ALA A 17 -12.86 -5.01 2.55
N ALA A 18 -12.16 -4.17 3.32
CA ALA A 18 -12.73 -3.02 4.02
C ALA A 18 -13.18 -1.94 3.02
N LEU A 19 -12.33 -1.59 2.05
CA LEU A 19 -12.63 -0.62 1.01
C LEU A 19 -13.82 -1.04 0.15
N ARG A 20 -13.89 -2.32 -0.25
CA ARG A 20 -15.02 -2.89 -0.99
C ARG A 20 -16.34 -2.69 -0.24
N ARG A 21 -16.37 -3.00 1.07
CA ARG A 21 -17.55 -2.81 1.92
C ARG A 21 -17.93 -1.34 1.99
N HIS A 22 -16.96 -0.47 2.21
CA HIS A 22 -17.14 0.97 2.28
C HIS A 22 -17.73 1.56 0.99
N VAL A 23 -17.13 1.24 -0.16
CA VAL A 23 -17.60 1.68 -1.48
C VAL A 23 -19.00 1.15 -1.75
N SER A 24 -19.24 -0.14 -1.50
CA SER A 24 -20.55 -0.77 -1.74
C SER A 24 -21.66 -0.13 -0.91
N ALA A 25 -21.39 0.21 0.35
CA ALA A 25 -22.36 0.87 1.22
C ALA A 25 -22.76 2.27 0.73
N ARG A 26 -21.82 3.00 0.10
CA ARG A 26 -22.03 4.38 -0.37
C ARG A 26 -22.63 4.48 -1.77
N ARG A 27 -22.79 3.36 -2.47
CA ARG A 27 -23.31 3.36 -3.84
C ARG A 27 -24.81 3.61 -3.90
N ARG A 28 -25.18 4.55 -4.77
CA ARG A 28 -26.57 4.79 -5.17
C ARG A 28 -27.07 3.75 -6.17
N ASN A 29 -26.24 3.39 -7.16
CA ASN A 29 -26.55 2.34 -8.13
C ASN A 29 -25.86 1.02 -7.72
N ARG A 30 -26.65 -0.06 -7.63
CA ARG A 30 -26.23 -1.41 -7.23
C ARG A 30 -26.41 -2.46 -8.33
N SER A 31 -26.54 -2.04 -9.60
CA SER A 31 -26.70 -2.94 -10.74
C SER A 31 -25.48 -3.85 -10.99
N GLU A 32 -24.30 -3.41 -10.60
CA GLU A 32 -23.05 -4.18 -10.71
C GLU A 32 -22.50 -4.54 -9.33
N ILE A 33 -21.96 -5.75 -9.17
CA ILE A 33 -21.26 -6.17 -7.94
C ILE A 33 -19.82 -5.66 -8.00
N ILE A 34 -19.40 -4.90 -6.98
CA ILE A 34 -17.98 -4.53 -6.81
C ILE A 34 -17.29 -5.61 -6.00
N THR A 35 -16.23 -6.16 -6.59
CA THR A 35 -15.36 -7.19 -6.02
C THR A 35 -13.95 -6.65 -5.79
N ASP A 36 -13.12 -7.41 -5.09
CA ASP A 36 -11.71 -7.04 -4.91
C ASP A 36 -11.00 -6.94 -6.28
N ASN A 37 -11.32 -7.83 -7.23
CA ASN A 37 -10.84 -7.74 -8.61
C ASN A 37 -11.26 -6.45 -9.31
N THR A 38 -12.39 -5.84 -8.95
CA THR A 38 -12.81 -4.55 -9.50
C THR A 38 -11.93 -3.43 -8.97
N LEU A 39 -11.63 -3.44 -7.66
CA LEU A 39 -10.73 -2.48 -7.04
C LEU A 39 -9.28 -2.65 -7.53
N ILE A 40 -8.80 -3.89 -7.72
CA ILE A 40 -7.47 -4.18 -8.26
C ILE A 40 -7.33 -3.63 -9.68
N ARG A 41 -8.34 -3.79 -10.54
CA ARG A 41 -8.34 -3.20 -11.90
C ARG A 41 -8.23 -1.68 -11.85
N VAL A 42 -9.04 -1.03 -11.02
CA VAL A 42 -8.97 0.43 -10.82
C VAL A 42 -7.59 0.84 -10.31
N ALA A 43 -6.99 0.08 -9.39
CA ALA A 43 -5.64 0.36 -8.89
C ALA A 43 -4.57 0.24 -9.98
N VAL A 44 -4.69 -0.74 -10.89
CA VAL A 44 -3.80 -0.87 -12.05
C VAL A 44 -3.95 0.32 -12.99
N ASP A 45 -5.17 0.74 -13.30
CA ASP A 45 -5.42 1.91 -14.15
C ASP A 45 -4.83 3.19 -13.53
N LEU A 46 -5.00 3.37 -12.21
CA LEU A 46 -4.41 4.47 -11.46
C LEU A 46 -2.88 4.43 -11.49
N LEU A 47 -2.27 3.25 -11.35
CA LEU A 47 -0.81 3.08 -11.44
C LEU A 47 -0.30 3.43 -12.84
N MET A 48 -0.97 2.96 -13.90
CA MET A 48 -0.59 3.25 -15.29
C MET A 48 -0.72 4.73 -15.61
N ALA A 49 -1.77 5.41 -15.13
CA ALA A 49 -1.93 6.85 -15.29
C ALA A 49 -0.78 7.67 -14.65
N HIS A 50 -0.13 7.11 -13.63
CA HIS A 50 0.98 7.74 -12.92
C HIS A 50 2.34 7.07 -13.20
N ALA A 51 2.43 6.24 -14.24
CA ALA A 51 3.65 5.47 -14.54
C ALA A 51 4.89 6.36 -14.72
N HIS A 52 4.72 7.56 -15.27
CA HIS A 52 5.80 8.56 -15.42
C HIS A 52 6.43 9.03 -14.10
N ARG A 53 5.78 8.77 -12.96
CA ARG A 53 6.29 9.10 -11.62
C ARG A 53 7.07 7.96 -10.98
N LEU A 54 6.98 6.74 -11.51
CA LEU A 54 7.70 5.58 -10.97
C LEU A 54 9.21 5.79 -11.07
N ARG A 55 9.89 5.70 -9.93
CA ARG A 55 11.35 5.88 -9.82
C ARG A 55 11.93 4.94 -8.77
N GLY A 56 13.16 4.49 -9.02
CA GLY A 56 13.91 3.58 -8.14
C GLY A 56 13.82 2.11 -8.56
N ASP A 57 14.49 1.26 -7.79
CA ASP A 57 14.77 -0.13 -8.18
C ASP A 57 14.07 -1.17 -7.29
N THR A 58 13.53 -0.75 -6.15
CA THR A 58 12.84 -1.62 -5.20
C THR A 58 11.33 -1.37 -5.17
N GLU A 59 10.54 -2.36 -4.74
CA GLU A 59 9.08 -2.17 -4.53
C GLU A 59 8.80 -0.97 -3.63
N GLU A 60 9.63 -0.76 -2.59
CA GLU A 60 9.46 0.35 -1.66
C GLU A 60 9.74 1.71 -2.31
N ASP A 61 10.76 1.81 -3.17
CA ASP A 61 11.06 3.04 -3.90
C ASP A 61 9.93 3.38 -4.89
N LEU A 62 9.50 2.37 -5.66
CA LEU A 62 8.38 2.50 -6.57
C LEU A 62 7.12 2.93 -5.82
N ARG A 63 6.82 2.31 -4.68
CA ARG A 63 5.69 2.65 -3.80
C ARG A 63 5.77 4.10 -3.32
N ARG A 64 6.93 4.54 -2.83
CA ARG A 64 7.15 5.93 -2.35
C ARG A 64 7.08 6.97 -3.45
N SER A 65 7.43 6.61 -4.68
CA SER A 65 7.43 7.53 -5.81
C SER A 65 6.02 7.93 -6.28
N VAL A 66 5.02 7.07 -6.05
CA VAL A 66 3.62 7.30 -6.48
C VAL A 66 2.63 7.47 -5.34
N LEU A 67 2.93 6.99 -4.13
CA LEU A 67 2.07 7.17 -2.97
C LEU A 67 2.50 8.40 -2.15
N PRO A 68 1.56 9.28 -1.77
CA PRO A 68 1.86 10.35 -0.84
C PRO A 68 2.32 9.74 0.49
N ARG A 69 3.34 10.35 1.12
CA ARG A 69 3.79 9.96 2.47
C ARG A 69 2.62 10.18 3.44
N SER A 70 1.89 9.12 3.75
CA SER A 70 0.81 9.17 4.73
C SER A 70 1.42 9.45 6.11
N LYS A 71 0.96 10.52 6.75
CA LYS A 71 1.29 10.88 8.14
C LYS A 71 0.81 9.75 9.05
N GLY A 72 1.67 8.78 9.35
CA GLY A 72 1.32 7.60 10.15
C GLY A 72 2.36 6.47 10.14
N GLN A 73 3.24 6.42 9.14
CA GLN A 73 4.39 5.48 9.10
C GLN A 73 5.71 6.19 9.50
N THR A 74 5.76 6.80 10.69
CA THR A 74 7.02 7.37 11.23
C THR A 74 7.39 6.82 12.61
N ALA A 75 6.64 5.86 13.16
CA ALA A 75 6.81 5.42 14.56
C ALA A 75 7.34 3.98 14.72
N SER A 76 8.08 3.43 13.76
CA SER A 76 8.59 2.04 13.88
C SER A 76 10.04 1.83 13.46
N THR A 77 10.85 2.90 13.37
CA THR A 77 12.31 2.76 13.08
C THR A 77 13.18 3.52 14.07
N GLU A 78 12.73 3.70 15.30
CA GLU A 78 13.59 4.23 16.37
C GLU A 78 13.45 3.37 17.63
N ALA A 79 14.03 2.18 17.58
CA ALA A 79 14.35 1.37 18.75
C ALA A 79 15.61 0.57 18.45
N ASP A 80 16.75 1.25 18.35
CA ASP A 80 18.06 0.62 18.52
C ASP A 80 18.59 0.93 19.93
N PRO A 81 18.54 -0.02 20.88
CA PRO A 81 19.05 0.18 22.23
C PRO A 81 20.58 -0.03 22.36
N ARG A 82 21.35 -0.18 21.27
CA ARG A 82 22.78 -0.56 21.36
C ARG A 82 23.78 0.59 21.23
N ARG A 83 23.49 1.75 21.82
CA ARG A 83 24.50 2.83 21.97
C ARG A 83 24.72 3.28 23.42
N ARG A 84 25.12 2.33 24.26
CA ARG A 84 26.01 2.55 25.42
C ARG A 84 27.02 1.40 25.36
N SER A 85 28.28 1.62 24.99
CA SER A 85 29.36 2.16 25.82
C SER A 85 30.57 2.44 24.89
N PRO A 86 31.55 3.32 25.24
CA PRO A 86 32.54 2.98 26.26
C PRO A 86 32.89 4.15 27.19
N GLY A 87 32.74 3.95 28.49
CA GLY A 87 33.39 4.77 29.50
C GLY A 87 34.46 3.93 30.19
N VAL A 88 35.70 4.09 29.77
CA VAL A 88 36.88 3.71 30.58
C VAL A 88 37.18 4.93 31.46
N PRO A 89 37.34 4.75 32.77
CA PRO A 89 38.33 5.53 33.48
C PRO A 89 39.27 4.66 34.33
N GLU A 90 40.42 5.28 34.61
CA GLU A 90 41.71 4.86 35.20
C GLU A 90 41.76 3.69 36.17
#